data_AF-A0A6M4A0R7-F1
#
_entry.id   AF-A0A6M4A0R7-F1
#
_cell.length_a   1.000
_cell.length_b   1.000
_cell.length_c   1.000
_cell.angle_alpha   90.00
_cell.angle_beta   90.00
_cell.angle_gamma   90.00
#
_symmetry.space_group_name_H-M   'P 1'
#
loop_
_entity.id
_entity.type
_entity.pdbx_description
1 polymer ?
#
loop_
_entity_poly.entity_id
_entity_poly.type
_entity_poly.pdbx_seq_one_letter_code
_entity_poly.pdbx_strand_id
1 'polypeptide(L)' 'MGRTFTLSANPVMNDAGVRLGSVVEWGDITEQLIAQQQRLHWLENTRIKIALDNAPPMS' A
#
# COMPACT_ATOMS: atom_id res chain seq x y z
N MET A 1 3.56 -14.10 -10.59
CA MET A 1 3.13 -13.15 -9.54
C MET A 1 4.37 -12.69 -8.80
N GLY A 2 4.64 -11.39 -8.72
CA GLY A 2 5.78 -10.84 -7.98
C GLY A 2 5.45 -10.63 -6.50
N ARG A 3 6.47 -10.64 -5.64
CA ARG A 3 6.33 -10.24 -4.23
C ARG A 3 6.79 -8.79 -4.06
N THR A 4 6.09 -8.03 -3.22
CA THR A 4 6.42 -6.64 -2.91
C THR A 4 6.85 -6.54 -1.46
N PHE A 5 8.02 -5.96 -1.24
CA PHE A 5 8.60 -5.80 0.09
C PHE A 5 8.81 -4.32 0.42
N THR A 6 8.59 -3.96 1.67
CA THR A 6 9.15 -2.74 2.25
C THR A 6 10.49 -3.06 2.86
N LEU A 7 11.45 -2.15 2.74
CA LEU A 7 12.76 -2.27 3.37
C LEU A 7 13.03 -1.00 4.19
N SER A 8 13.56 -1.18 5.39
CA SER A 8 14.05 -0.11 6.26
C SER A 8 15.46 -0.46 6.73
N ALA A 9 16.37 0.51 6.72
CA ALA A 9 17.76 0.32 7.15
C ALA A 9 18.15 1.40 8.15
N ASN A 10 18.45 0.98 9.38
CA ASN A 10 18.80 1.87 10.48
C ASN A 10 20.26 1.63 10.91
N PRO A 11 21.11 2.66 11.04
CA PRO A 11 22.47 2.49 11.51
C PRO A 11 22.50 2.13 13.00
N VAL A 12 23.43 1.26 13.37
CA VAL A 12 23.76 1.00 14.79
C VAL A 12 25.02 1.79 15.12
N MET A 13 24.93 2.65 16.13
CA MET A 13 26.02 3.48 16.62
C MET A 13 26.42 3.03 18.03
N ASN A 14 27.69 3.14 18.40
CA ASN A 14 28.11 3.02 19.80
C ASN A 14 28.02 4.37 20.53
N ASP A 15 28.31 4.38 21.83
CA ASP A 15 28.22 5.58 22.67
C ASP A 15 29.18 6.70 22.26
N ALA A 16 30.25 6.37 21.55
CA ALA A 16 31.20 7.34 20.99
C ALA A 16 30.77 7.88 19.61
N GLY A 17 29.58 7.50 19.11
CA GLY A 17 29.07 7.89 17.80
C GLY A 17 29.69 7.14 16.61
N VAL A 18 30.47 6.07 16.87
CA VAL A 18 31.07 5.25 15.82
C VAL A 18 30.04 4.28 15.26
N ARG A 19 29.91 4.24 13.94
CA ARG A 19 29.02 3.29 13.25
C ARG A 19 29.55 1.86 13.37
N LEU A 20 28.74 1.00 13.97
CA LEU A 20 29.01 -0.43 14.11
C LEU A 20 28.41 -1.24 12.95
N GLY A 21 27.33 -0.76 12.34
CA GLY A 21 26.67 -1.45 11.23
C GLY A 21 25.30 -0.88 10.91
N SER A 22 24.44 -1.70 10.32
CA SER A 22 23.02 -1.38 10.09
C SER A 22 22.14 -2.59 10.38
N VAL A 23 21.00 -2.35 11.01
CA VAL A 23 19.88 -3.29 11.04
C VAL A 23 19.04 -3.05 9.81
N VAL A 24 18.71 -4.12 9.09
CA VAL A 24 17.80 -4.07 7.94
C VAL A 24 16.55 -4.85 8.31
N GLU A 25 15.41 -4.20 8.20
CA GLU A 25 14.09 -4.79 8.40
C GLU A 25 13.38 -4.87 7.05
N TRP A 26 12.72 -5.99 6.78
CA TRP A 26 11.90 -6.16 5.60
C TRP A 26 10.54 -6.78 5.96
N GLY A 27 9.51 -6.37 5.23
CA GLY A 27 8.16 -6.93 5.35
C GLY A 27 7.57 -7.24 3.98
N ASP A 28 6.98 -8.43 3.81
CA ASP A 28 6.20 -8.76 2.62
C ASP A 28 4.83 -8.09 2.73
N ILE A 29 4.55 -7.15 1.83
CA ILE A 29 3.28 -6.39 1.80
C ILE A 29 2.42 -6.77 0.60
N THR A 30 2.73 -7.88 -0.07
CA THR A 30 2.05 -8.29 -1.32
C THR A 30 0.55 -8.39 -1.13
N GLU A 31 0.09 -9.06 -0.07
CA GLU A 31 -1.34 -9.24 0.20
C GLU A 31 -2.04 -7.93 0.56
N GLN A 32 -1.35 -7.04 1.27
CA GLN A 32 -1.89 -5.73 1.65
C GLN A 32 -2.16 -4.87 0.42
N LEU A 33 -1.23 -4.85 -0.54
CA LEU A 33 -1.40 -4.12 -1.80
C LEU A 33 -2.51 -4.72 -2.66
N ILE A 34 -2.61 -6.05 -2.72
CA ILE A 34 -3.71 -6.72 -3.43
C ILE A 34 -5.07 -6.30 -2.83
N ALA A 35 -5.19 -6.35 -1.50
CA ALA A 35 -6.42 -5.96 -0.80
C ALA A 35 -6.74 -4.46 -1.01
N GLN A 36 -5.73 -3.59 -0.98
CA GLN A 36 -5.91 -2.16 -1.26
C GLN A 36 -6.41 -1.93 -2.69
N GLN A 37 -5.80 -2.59 -3.68
CA GLN A 37 -6.20 -2.46 -5.08
C GLN A 37 -7.63 -2.92 -5.31
N GLN A 38 -8.01 -4.08 -4.74
CA GLN A 38 -9.38 -4.59 -4.81
C GLN A 38 -10.39 -3.61 -4.19
N ARG A 39 -10.03 -3.01 -3.04
CA ARG A 39 -10.86 -1.99 -2.39
C ARG A 39 -11.06 -0.76 -3.29
N LEU A 40 -10.01 -0.27 -3.92
CA LEU A 40 -10.09 0.88 -4.83
C LEU A 40 -10.99 0.60 -6.03
N HIS A 41 -10.85 -0.57 -6.65
CA HIS A 41 -11.74 -1.00 -7.73
C HIS A 41 -13.19 -1.11 -7.29
N TRP A 42 -13.44 -1.64 -6.08
CA TRP A 42 -14.79 -1.74 -5.55
C TRP A 42 -15.42 -0.35 -5.32
N LEU A 43 -14.64 0.59 -4.77
CA LEU A 43 -15.07 1.97 -4.55
C LEU A 43 -15.39 2.68 -5.86
N GLU A 44 -14.56 2.52 -6.89
CA GLU A 44 -14.81 3.06 -8.23
C GLU A 44 -16.10 2.51 -8.83
N ASN A 45 -16.29 1.19 -8.82
CA ASN A 45 -17.50 0.55 -9.33
C ASN A 45 -18.75 1.00 -8.58
N THR A 46 -18.64 1.20 -7.26
CA THR A 46 -19.74 1.69 -6.42
C THR A 46 -20.11 3.12 -6.79
N ARG A 47 -19.12 4.00 -7.00
CA ARG A 47 -19.34 5.38 -7.44
C ARG A 47 -20.03 5.45 -8.80
N ILE A 48 -19.59 4.61 -9.75
CA ILE A 48 -20.20 4.52 -11.08
C ILE A 48 -21.66 4.06 -10.98
N LYS A 49 -21.94 3.04 -10.17
CA LYS A 49 -23.31 2.57 -9.92
C LYS A 49 -24.21 3.68 -9.38
N ILE A 50 -23.77 4.37 -8.34
CA ILE A 50 -24.53 5.48 -7.75
C ILE A 50 -24.80 6.58 -8.78
N ALA A 51 -23.81 6.93 -9.61
CA ALA A 51 -24.00 7.94 -10.65
C ALA A 51 -25.01 7.50 -11.71
N LEU A 52 -24.98 6.22 -12.09
CA LEU A 52 -25.94 5.64 -13.04
C LEU A 52 -27.36 5.62 -12.48
N ASP A 53 -27.54 5.21 -11.22
CA ASP A 53 -28.85 5.10 -10.58
C ASP A 53 -29.55 6.47 -10.42
N ASN A 54 -28.79 7.56 -10.38
CA ASN A 54 -29.30 8.93 -10.26
C ASN A 54 -29.41 9.68 -11.59
N ALA A 55 -29.13 9.02 -12.72
CA ALA A 55 -29.30 9.64 -14.02
C ALA A 55 -30.80 9.84 -14.31
N PRO A 56 -31.26 11.07 -14.58
CA PRO A 56 -32.65 11.28 -14.94
C PRO A 56 -32.96 10.57 -16.27
N PRO A 57 -34.19 10.03 -16.45
CA PRO A 57 -34.57 9.45 -17.73
C PRO A 57 -34.45 10.52 -18.82
N MET A 58 -33.81 10.18 -19.95
CA MET A 58 -33.85 11.05 -21.12
C MET A 58 -35.31 11.17 -21.58
N SER A 59 -35.83 12.40 -21.56
CA SER A 59 -37.11 12.76 -22.18
C SER A 59 -37.11 12.51 -23.67
#